data_AF-A0AA36FTZ2-F1
#
_entry.id   AF-A0AA36FTZ2-F1
#
_cell.length_a   1.000
_cell.length_b   1.000
_cell.length_c   1.000
_cell.angle_alpha   90.00
_cell.angle_beta   90.00
_cell.angle_gamma   90.00
#
_symmetry.space_group_name_H-M   'P 1'
#
loop_
_entity.id
_entity.type
_entity.pdbx_description
1 polymer ?
#
loop_
_entity_poly.entity_id
_entity_poly.type
_entity_poly.pdbx_seq_one_letter_code
_entity_poly.pdbx_strand_id
1 'polypeptide(L)'
;MSSSSGSQQLPPPIPNKQGEPEFQLKLSHEYMIFPGATPGQPKNQLSSVELIITNPTQDKHAIKVKCTSAELFRVHPPMGVMHYFAIYHTRCDATTTDTQSRYLWKGPLRFDGLKRLPVVFPSSAT
;
A
#
# COMPACT_ATOMS: atom_id res chain seq x y z
N MET A 1 40.59 2.25 -1.31
CA MET A 1 39.40 2.84 -0.67
C MET A 1 38.18 2.18 -1.28
N SER A 2 37.59 1.22 -0.59
CA SER A 2 36.47 0.42 -1.11
C SER A 2 35.17 1.13 -0.76
N SER A 3 34.54 1.77 -1.74
CA SER A 3 33.22 2.38 -1.58
C SER A 3 32.19 1.28 -1.34
N SER A 4 31.74 1.12 -0.10
CA SER A 4 30.61 0.24 0.22
C SER A 4 29.34 0.87 -0.35
N SER A 5 28.87 0.37 -1.49
CA SER A 5 27.54 0.65 -2.02
C SER A 5 26.51 0.26 -0.95
N GLY A 6 26.03 1.25 -0.20
CA GLY A 6 25.01 1.02 0.83
C GLY A 6 23.72 0.59 0.15
N SER A 7 23.42 -0.70 0.15
CA SER A 7 22.10 -1.20 -0.19
C SER A 7 21.10 -0.61 0.80
N GLN A 8 20.23 0.29 0.36
CA GLN A 8 19.17 0.83 1.21
C GLN A 8 18.28 -0.35 1.65
N GLN A 9 18.33 -0.69 2.94
CA GLN A 9 17.58 -1.82 3.47
C GLN A 9 16.09 -1.47 3.50
N LEU A 10 15.25 -2.33 2.90
CA LEU A 10 13.80 -2.19 2.95
C LEU A 10 13.31 -2.25 4.40
N PRO A 11 12.26 -1.48 4.77
CA PRO A 11 11.65 -1.60 6.08
C PRO A 11 11.08 -3.01 6.27
N PRO A 12 10.96 -3.50 7.51
CA PRO A 12 10.32 -4.79 7.76
C PRO A 12 8.85 -4.77 7.29
N PRO A 13 8.30 -5.91 6.83
CA PRO A 13 6.87 -6.04 6.56
C PRO A 13 6.05 -5.69 7.81
N ILE A 14 4.90 -5.05 7.61
CA ILE A 14 3.99 -4.71 8.71
C ILE A 14 3.01 -5.88 8.88
N PRO A 15 3.10 -6.67 9.96
CA PRO A 15 2.23 -7.82 10.15
C PRO A 15 0.79 -7.39 10.50
N ASN A 16 -0.14 -8.32 10.34
CA ASN A 16 -1.49 -8.17 10.86
C ASN A 16 -1.50 -8.25 12.39
N LYS A 17 -2.36 -7.46 13.01
CA LYS A 17 -2.61 -7.50 14.46
C LYS A 17 -3.41 -8.76 14.80
N GLN A 18 -3.37 -9.16 16.06
CA GLN A 18 -4.19 -10.27 16.55
C GLN A 18 -5.68 -10.02 16.23
N GLY A 19 -6.32 -11.00 15.59
CA GLY A 19 -7.72 -10.92 15.16
C GLY A 19 -7.95 -10.26 13.80
N GLU A 20 -6.93 -9.69 13.15
CA GLU A 20 -7.04 -9.24 11.75
C GLU A 20 -6.92 -10.44 10.79
N PRO A 21 -7.89 -10.66 9.89
CA PRO A 21 -7.88 -11.79 8.98
C PRO A 21 -6.78 -11.71 7.93
N GLU A 22 -6.32 -12.87 7.47
CA GLU A 22 -5.32 -13.01 6.40
C GLU A 22 -5.83 -12.47 5.07
N PHE A 23 -4.92 -11.87 4.30
CA PHE A 23 -5.23 -11.35 2.97
C PHE A 23 -5.20 -12.46 1.92
N GLN A 24 -6.31 -12.67 1.22
CA GLN A 24 -6.51 -13.82 0.32
C GLN A 24 -6.20 -13.50 -1.15
N LEU A 25 -5.99 -12.23 -1.50
CA LEU A 25 -5.64 -11.80 -2.86
C LEU A 25 -4.12 -11.71 -3.03
N LYS A 26 -3.64 -11.81 -4.26
CA LYS A 26 -2.21 -11.66 -4.57
C LYS A 26 -1.92 -10.23 -5.00
N LEU A 27 -0.80 -9.68 -4.52
CA LEU A 27 -0.32 -8.35 -4.87
C LEU A 27 0.96 -8.48 -5.70
N SER A 28 1.15 -7.62 -6.70
CA SER A 28 2.40 -7.58 -7.47
C SER A 28 3.60 -7.09 -6.67
N HIS A 29 3.37 -6.38 -5.57
CA HIS A 29 4.41 -5.77 -4.76
C HIS A 29 4.12 -5.95 -3.26
N GLU A 30 5.17 -6.15 -2.47
CA GLU A 30 5.09 -6.13 -1.00
C GLU A 30 5.36 -4.72 -0.41
N TYR A 31 5.92 -3.83 -1.23
CA TYR A 31 6.29 -2.45 -0.88
C TYR A 31 5.85 -1.49 -1.99
N MET A 32 5.43 -0.29 -1.60
CA MET A 32 5.14 0.80 -2.54
C MET A 32 6.38 1.69 -2.66
N ILE A 33 7.24 1.37 -3.63
CA ILE A 33 8.51 2.08 -3.85
C ILE A 33 8.26 3.24 -4.80
N PHE A 34 8.19 4.45 -4.26
CA PHE A 34 8.08 5.65 -5.07
C PHE A 34 9.49 6.08 -5.48
N PRO A 35 9.83 6.12 -6.77
CA PRO A 35 11.13 6.63 -7.19
C PRO A 35 11.30 8.05 -6.65
N GLY A 36 12.41 8.27 -5.95
CA GLY A 36 12.78 9.59 -5.45
C GLY A 36 13.08 10.55 -6.59
N ALA A 37 13.28 11.84 -6.27
CA ALA A 37 13.67 12.83 -7.26
C ALA A 37 15.02 12.44 -7.89
N THR A 38 15.00 12.04 -9.16
CA THR A 38 16.21 11.82 -9.94
C THR A 38 16.95 13.16 -10.11
N PRO A 39 18.28 13.21 -9.99
CA PRO A 39 19.05 14.42 -10.29
C PRO A 39 18.68 14.97 -11.67
N GLY A 40 18.31 16.25 -11.75
CA GLY A 40 17.86 16.91 -12.98
C GLY A 40 16.35 16.91 -13.22
N GLN A 41 15.55 16.16 -12.45
CA GLN A 41 14.09 16.27 -12.50
C GLN A 41 13.59 17.45 -11.65
N PRO A 42 12.51 18.14 -12.06
CA PRO A 42 11.95 19.23 -11.30
C PRO A 42 11.44 18.74 -9.94
N LYS A 43 11.71 19.50 -8.87
CA LYS A 43 11.37 19.19 -7.46
C LYS A 43 9.87 18.94 -7.20
N ASN A 44 8.99 19.21 -8.18
CA ASN A 44 7.54 19.06 -8.09
C ASN A 44 6.98 17.96 -9.03
N GLN A 45 7.83 17.07 -9.55
CA GLN A 45 7.36 15.98 -10.39
C GLN A 45 6.52 14.99 -9.56
N LEU A 46 5.32 14.69 -10.05
CA LEU A 46 4.47 13.65 -9.47
C LEU A 46 5.08 12.27 -9.75
N SER A 47 5.08 11.42 -8.73
CA SER A 47 5.52 10.03 -8.82
C SER A 47 4.33 9.10 -8.61
N SER A 48 4.24 8.04 -9.42
CA SER A 48 3.19 7.03 -9.34
C SER A 48 3.78 5.63 -9.31
N VAL A 49 3.08 4.72 -8.64
CA VAL A 49 3.42 3.30 -8.56
C VAL A 49 2.15 2.52 -8.85
N GLU A 50 2.23 1.55 -9.76
CA GLU A 50 1.12 0.66 -10.08
C GLU A 50 1.13 -0.55 -9.13
N LEU A 51 -0.03 -0.86 -8.54
CA LEU A 51 -0.24 -2.07 -7.75
C LEU A 51 -1.27 -2.95 -8.45
N ILE A 52 -0.85 -4.13 -8.89
CA ILE A 52 -1.75 -5.10 -9.51
C ILE A 52 -2.26 -6.03 -8.41
N ILE A 53 -3.60 -6.16 -8.33
CA ILE A 53 -4.28 -7.06 -7.40
C ILE A 53 -4.89 -8.19 -8.22
N THR A 54 -4.41 -9.41 -8.02
CA THR A 54 -4.93 -10.60 -8.68
C THR A 54 -5.84 -11.35 -7.72
N ASN A 55 -7.06 -11.67 -8.17
CA ASN A 55 -8.00 -12.50 -7.43
C ASN A 55 -7.84 -13.99 -7.83
N PRO A 56 -7.23 -14.84 -6.98
CA PRO A 56 -7.12 -16.28 -7.24
C PRO A 56 -8.36 -17.07 -6.79
N THR A 57 -9.36 -16.43 -6.19
CA THR A 57 -10.55 -17.10 -5.62
C THR A 57 -11.66 -17.20 -6.67
N GLN A 58 -12.72 -17.94 -6.33
CA GLN A 58 -13.94 -18.02 -7.15
C GLN A 58 -14.95 -16.90 -6.82
N ASP A 59 -14.80 -16.25 -5.68
CA ASP A 59 -15.69 -15.19 -5.23
C ASP A 59 -15.28 -13.84 -5.83
N LYS A 60 -16.22 -12.90 -5.93
CA LYS A 60 -15.84 -11.50 -6.19
C LYS A 60 -15.36 -10.86 -4.89
N HIS A 61 -14.54 -9.82 -5.00
CA HIS A 61 -14.04 -9.10 -3.84
C HIS A 61 -14.23 -7.60 -4.05
N ALA A 62 -14.85 -6.93 -3.08
CA ALA A 62 -14.81 -5.49 -2.96
C ALA A 62 -13.49 -5.10 -2.29
N ILE A 63 -12.80 -4.09 -2.82
CA ILE A 63 -11.49 -3.65 -2.32
C ILE A 63 -11.63 -2.21 -1.80
N LYS A 64 -11.00 -1.94 -0.66
CA LYS A 64 -10.86 -0.59 -0.11
C LYS A 64 -9.40 -0.33 0.21
N VAL A 65 -8.85 0.74 -0.38
CA VAL A 65 -7.49 1.19 -0.12
C VAL A 65 -7.53 2.38 0.82
N LYS A 66 -6.70 2.35 1.86
CA LYS A 66 -6.44 3.49 2.75
C LYS A 66 -4.94 3.74 2.83
N CYS A 67 -4.53 4.95 3.16
CA CYS A 67 -3.14 5.29 3.44
C CYS A 67 -3.02 5.91 4.84
N THR A 68 -1.84 5.82 5.46
CA THR A 68 -1.54 6.45 6.76
C THR A 68 -1.55 7.98 6.74
N SER A 69 -1.51 8.59 5.56
CA SER A 69 -1.67 10.02 5.41
C SER A 69 -2.40 10.34 4.12
N ALA A 70 -3.60 10.88 4.27
CA ALA A 70 -4.38 11.39 3.17
C ALA A 70 -3.81 12.72 2.62
N GLU A 71 -2.97 13.42 3.39
CA GLU A 71 -2.46 14.75 3.06
C GLU A 71 -0.96 14.80 2.68
N LEU A 72 -0.20 13.71 2.81
CA LEU A 72 1.25 13.69 2.55
C LEU A 72 1.61 13.53 1.08
N PHE A 73 1.25 14.54 0.29
CA PHE A 73 2.09 15.02 -0.82
C PHE A 73 2.72 16.40 -0.56
N ARG A 74 2.59 16.98 0.65
CA ARG A 74 3.51 18.02 1.14
C ARG A 74 3.72 17.84 2.65
N VAL A 75 4.94 18.12 3.10
CA VAL A 75 5.47 18.11 4.48
C VAL A 75 6.30 16.86 4.82
N HIS A 76 7.56 17.09 5.18
CA HIS A 76 8.49 16.07 5.70
C HIS A 76 7.85 15.31 6.88
N PRO A 77 7.72 13.97 6.82
CA PRO A 77 7.28 13.21 7.98
C PRO A 77 8.27 13.41 9.13
N PRO A 78 7.80 13.70 10.36
CA PRO A 78 8.65 13.65 11.54
C PRO A 78 9.28 12.26 11.64
N MET A 79 10.59 12.21 11.79
CA MET A 79 11.39 10.99 11.81
C MET A 79 10.78 9.96 12.78
N GLY A 80 10.27 8.84 12.25
CA GLY A 80 9.78 7.71 13.04
C GLY A 80 8.44 7.09 12.60
N VAL A 81 7.63 7.76 11.77
CA VAL A 81 6.35 7.20 11.29
C VAL A 81 6.53 6.53 9.93
N MET A 82 6.44 5.20 9.87
CA MET A 82 6.43 4.47 8.60
C MET A 82 5.09 4.68 7.89
N HIS A 83 5.13 5.21 6.66
CA HIS A 83 3.95 5.28 5.83
C HIS A 83 3.64 3.93 5.21
N TYR A 84 2.35 3.61 5.08
CA TYR A 84 1.90 2.40 4.38
C TYR A 84 0.54 2.61 3.72
N PHE A 85 0.28 1.80 2.70
CA PHE A 85 -1.05 1.57 2.17
C PHE A 85 -1.66 0.34 2.84
N ALA A 86 -2.89 0.44 3.31
CA ALA A 86 -3.68 -0.66 3.83
C ALA A 86 -4.73 -1.06 2.80
N ILE A 87 -4.64 -2.30 2.32
CA ILE A 87 -5.54 -2.89 1.34
C ILE A 87 -6.47 -3.83 2.09
N TYR A 88 -7.75 -3.47 2.15
CA TYR A 88 -8.82 -4.29 2.71
C TYR A 88 -9.58 -4.97 1.59
N HIS A 89 -9.99 -6.22 1.79
CA HIS A 89 -11.00 -6.84 0.94
C HIS A 89 -12.16 -7.42 1.75
N THR A 90 -13.32 -7.49 1.11
CA THR A 90 -14.49 -8.22 1.59
C THR A 90 -15.02 -9.04 0.42
N ARG A 91 -15.25 -10.33 0.65
CA ARG A 91 -15.87 -11.22 -0.32
C ARG A 91 -17.29 -10.74 -0.61
N CYS A 92 -17.68 -10.80 -1.87
CA CYS A 92 -19.03 -10.51 -2.31
C CYS A 92 -19.45 -11.53 -3.37
N ASP A 93 -20.77 -11.67 -3.53
CA ASP A 93 -21.32 -12.61 -4.50
C ASP A 93 -21.04 -12.15 -5.94
N ALA A 94 -21.12 -13.09 -6.88
CA ALA A 94 -20.90 -12.82 -8.30
C ALA A 94 -21.92 -11.80 -8.88
N THR A 95 -23.06 -11.61 -8.22
CA THR A 95 -24.13 -10.70 -8.62
C THR A 95 -23.98 -9.28 -8.06
N THR A 96 -23.00 -9.07 -7.16
CA THR A 96 -22.86 -7.82 -6.40
C THR A 96 -22.47 -6.70 -7.35
N THR A 97 -23.32 -5.67 -7.36
CA THR A 97 -23.11 -4.46 -8.15
C THR A 97 -22.12 -3.51 -7.47
N ASP A 98 -21.57 -2.57 -8.25
CA ASP A 98 -20.71 -1.50 -7.73
C ASP A 98 -21.40 -0.65 -6.64
N THR A 99 -22.70 -0.37 -6.79
CA THR A 99 -23.45 0.35 -5.77
C THR A 99 -23.57 -0.46 -4.48
N GLN A 100 -23.86 -1.75 -4.56
CA GLN A 100 -23.92 -2.65 -3.39
C GLN A 100 -22.55 -2.81 -2.72
N SER A 101 -21.47 -2.85 -3.49
CA SER A 101 -20.11 -2.95 -2.96
C SER A 101 -19.76 -1.75 -2.06
N ARG A 102 -20.24 -0.54 -2.37
CA ARG A 102 -20.10 0.64 -1.49
C ARG A 102 -20.81 0.48 -0.15
N TYR A 103 -21.96 -0.19 -0.11
CA TYR A 103 -22.70 -0.43 1.14
C TYR A 103 -21.97 -1.41 2.07
N LEU A 104 -21.17 -2.34 1.54
CA LEU A 104 -20.35 -3.27 2.34
C LEU A 104 -19.37 -2.52 3.26
N TRP A 105 -19.00 -1.29 2.90
CA TRP A 105 -18.07 -0.47 3.66
C TRP A 105 -18.74 0.56 4.57
N LYS A 106 -20.08 0.55 4.67
CA LYS A 106 -20.82 1.41 5.60
C LYS A 106 -20.89 0.77 6.98
N GLY A 107 -20.74 1.59 8.03
CA GLY A 107 -20.76 1.14 9.42
C GLY A 107 -19.39 0.71 9.95
N PRO A 108 -19.33 -0.09 11.02
CA PRO A 108 -18.08 -0.58 11.58
C PRO A 108 -17.26 -1.32 10.52
N LEU A 109 -15.94 -1.09 10.54
CA LEU A 109 -15.05 -1.67 9.54
C LEU A 109 -15.02 -3.21 9.68
N ARG A 110 -15.68 -3.90 8.75
CA ARG A 110 -15.65 -5.35 8.60
C ARG A 110 -14.96 -5.69 7.28
N PHE A 111 -14.02 -6.63 7.32
CA PHE A 111 -13.24 -7.08 6.17
C PHE A 111 -12.86 -8.55 6.36
N ASP A 112 -12.69 -9.25 5.24
CA ASP A 112 -12.27 -10.65 5.20
C ASP A 112 -10.75 -10.81 5.04
N GLY A 113 -10.04 -9.71 4.80
CA GLY A 113 -8.58 -9.70 4.73
C GLY A 113 -8.00 -8.30 4.68
N LEU A 114 -6.80 -8.16 5.24
CA LEU A 114 -6.03 -6.92 5.27
C LEU A 114 -4.55 -7.20 4.98
N LYS A 115 -3.95 -6.39 4.10
CA LYS A 115 -2.50 -6.33 3.89
C LYS A 115 -2.03 -4.88 3.98
N ARG A 116 -0.88 -4.66 4.64
CA ARG A 116 -0.22 -3.35 4.71
C ARG A 116 1.05 -3.38 3.87
N LEU A 117 1.20 -2.45 2.94
CA LEU A 117 2.37 -2.29 2.07
C LEU A 117 3.13 -1.04 2.53
N PRO A 118 4.34 -1.18 3.09
CA PRO A 118 5.15 -0.03 3.48
C PRO A 118 5.52 0.82 2.25
N VAL A 119 5.50 2.13 2.43
CA VAL A 119 5.96 3.10 1.44
C VAL A 119 7.45 3.31 1.61
N VAL A 120 8.19 3.25 0.51
CA VAL A 120 9.64 3.43 0.49
C VAL A 120 9.99 4.55 -0.48
N PHE A 121 10.82 5.48 -0.03
CA PHE A 121 11.45 6.50 -0.87
C PHE A 121 12.95 6.20 -0.90
N PRO A 122 13.47 5.66 -2.01
CA PRO A 122 14.89 5.45 -2.17
C PRO A 122 15.64 6.77 -2.01
N SER A 123 16.65 6.79 -1.15
CA SER A 123 17.60 7.90 -1.12
C SER A 123 18.34 7.88 -2.45
N SER A 124 18.31 8.97 -3.19
CA SER A 124 19.32 9.18 -4.22
C SER A 124 20.68 9.17 -3.51
N ALA A 125 21.53 8.20 -3.85
CA ALA A 125 22.94 8.27 -3.47
C ALA A 125 23.48 9.59 -4.04
N THR A 126 24.00 10.45 -3.17
CA THR A 126 24.73 11.67 -3.57
C THR A 126 26.14 11.28 -3.98
#